data_AF-A0A379CBT1-F1
#
_entry.id   AF-A0A379CBT1-F1
#
_cell.length_a   1.000
_cell.length_b   1.000
_cell.length_c   1.000
_cell.angle_alpha   90.00
_cell.angle_beta   90.00
_cell.angle_gamma   90.00
#
_symmetry.space_group_name_H-M   'P 1'
#
loop_
_entity.id
_entity.type
_entity.pdbx_description
1 polymer ?
#
loop_
_entity_poly.entity_id
_entity_poly.type
_entity_poly.pdbx_seq_one_letter_code
_entity_poly.pdbx_strand_id
1 'polypeptide(L)'
;MASERYPLRQVIFDDLINHNKLALFLLLLLTITGVVTVWLTHQTRLLISEKEHLIAYKNKLNDQYLHMQLEENNKTFKQAVEAKAKSFGMRPISKDQEIIIVE
;
A
#
# COMPACT_ATOMS: atom_id res chain seq x y z
N MET A 1 72.67 16.61 11.70
CA MET A 1 71.57 16.94 12.61
C MET A 1 70.29 16.86 11.79
N ALA A 2 69.71 15.65 11.72
CA ALA A 2 68.59 15.36 10.84
C ALA A 2 67.33 16.02 11.41
N SER A 3 66.64 16.79 10.58
CA SER A 3 65.38 17.42 10.88
C SER A 3 64.34 16.36 11.27
N GLU A 4 64.02 16.25 12.56
CA GLU A 4 62.86 15.51 13.04
C GLU A 4 61.61 16.20 12.50
N ARG A 5 61.14 15.74 11.34
CA ARG A 5 59.81 16.04 10.84
C ARG A 5 58.83 15.38 11.80
N TYR A 6 58.46 16.09 12.86
CA TYR A 6 57.34 15.67 13.71
C TYR A 6 56.13 15.41 12.80
N PRO A 7 55.58 14.19 12.79
CA PRO A 7 54.41 13.88 11.99
C PRO A 7 53.19 14.51 12.68
N LEU A 8 53.07 15.83 12.59
CA LEU A 8 52.01 16.64 13.20
C LEU A 8 50.61 16.12 12.84
N ARG A 9 50.44 15.63 11.61
CA ARG A 9 49.20 14.97 11.18
C ARG A 9 48.90 13.75 12.04
N GLN A 10 49.90 12.91 12.29
CA GLN A 10 49.74 11.66 13.03
C GLN A 10 49.42 11.94 14.50
N VAL A 11 50.10 12.92 15.12
CA VAL A 11 49.82 13.35 16.50
C VAL A 11 48.40 13.91 16.65
N ILE A 12 47.93 14.72 15.69
CA ILE A 12 46.56 15.27 15.72
C ILE A 12 45.52 14.17 15.55
N PHE A 13 45.73 13.22 14.64
CA PHE A 13 44.84 12.08 14.48
C PHE A 13 44.83 11.18 15.72
N ASP A 14 46.00 10.91 16.30
CA ASP A 14 46.12 10.12 17.53
C ASP A 14 45.44 10.81 18.71
N ASP A 15 45.57 12.13 18.87
CA ASP A 15 44.90 12.86 19.96
C ASP A 15 43.38 12.94 19.74
N LEU A 16 42.92 13.18 18.50
CA LEU A 16 41.49 13.18 18.18
C LEU A 16 40.84 11.82 18.45
N ILE A 17 41.55 10.73 18.14
CA ILE A 17 41.09 9.35 18.35
C ILE A 17 41.22 8.96 19.82
N ASN A 18 42.28 9.35 20.54
CA ASN A 18 42.47 8.94 21.94
C ASN A 18 41.67 9.76 22.94
N HIS A 19 41.58 11.08 22.76
CA HIS A 19 40.93 11.97 23.72
C HIS A 19 39.41 11.96 23.61
N ASN A 20 38.86 11.65 22.43
CA ASN A 20 37.42 11.80 22.17
C ASN A 20 36.76 10.56 21.53
N LYS A 21 37.15 9.37 22.02
CA LYS A 21 36.62 8.05 21.59
C LYS A 21 35.09 8.00 21.58
N LEU A 22 34.45 8.57 22.60
CA LEU A 22 33.00 8.58 22.72
C LEU A 22 32.33 9.44 21.64
N ALA A 23 32.86 10.62 21.34
CA ALA A 23 32.31 11.49 20.30
C ALA A 23 32.44 10.86 18.91
N LEU A 24 33.59 10.21 18.62
CA LEU A 24 33.78 9.48 17.37
C LEU A 24 32.84 8.27 17.25
N PHE A 25 32.64 7.53 18.34
CA PHE A 25 31.69 6.42 18.37
C PHE A 25 30.25 6.90 18.13
N LEU A 26 29.83 7.98 18.79
CA LEU A 26 28.51 8.58 18.59
C LEU A 26 28.33 9.11 17.17
N LEU A 27 29.37 9.71 16.59
CA LEU A 27 29.35 10.16 15.20
C LEU A 27 29.17 8.98 14.24
N LEU A 28 29.93 7.91 14.44
CA LEU A 28 29.78 6.68 13.65
C LEU A 28 28.36 6.12 13.79
N LEU A 29 27.86 6.03 15.02
CA LEU A 29 26.51 5.53 15.29
C LEU A 29 25.44 6.37 14.57
N LEU A 30 25.56 7.70 14.62
CA LEU A 30 24.66 8.63 13.94
C LEU A 30 24.68 8.42 12.42
N THR A 31 25.87 8.28 11.82
CA THR A 31 26.00 8.04 10.38
C THR A 31 25.37 6.71 9.97
N ILE A 32 25.59 5.65 10.77
CA ILE A 32 24.98 4.34 10.54
C ILE A 32 23.46 4.43 10.65
N THR A 33 22.93 5.09 11.68
CA THR A 33 21.49 5.27 11.85
C THR A 33 20.88 5.99 10.65
N GLY A 34 21.51 7.06 10.15
CA GLY A 34 21.04 7.77 8.96
C GLY A 34 20.98 6.89 7.72
N VAL A 35 22.05 6.14 7.44
CA VAL A 35 22.11 5.21 6.29
C VAL A 35 21.07 4.10 6.43
N VAL A 36 20.93 3.51 7.62
CA VAL A 36 19.96 2.46 7.91
C VAL A 36 18.53 2.97 7.75
N THR A 37 18.20 4.18 8.19
CA THR A 37 16.87 4.77 8.02
C THR A 37 16.53 4.93 6.53
N VAL A 38 17.46 5.44 5.72
CA VAL A 38 17.26 5.59 4.27
C VAL A 38 17.10 4.23 3.60
N TRP A 39 17.95 3.27 3.96
CA TRP A 39 17.91 1.91 3.44
C TRP A 39 16.58 1.21 3.78
N LEU A 40 16.17 1.25 5.04
CA LEU A 40 14.90 0.69 5.50
C LEU A 40 13.72 1.32 4.78
N THR A 41 13.74 2.65 4.58
CA THR A 41 12.69 3.36 3.85
C THR A 41 12.59 2.87 2.40
N HIS A 42 13.72 2.69 1.74
CA HIS A 42 13.76 2.18 0.36
C HIS A 42 13.21 0.75 0.26
N GLN A 43 13.66 -0.15 1.14
CA GLN A 43 13.18 -1.53 1.19
C GLN A 43 11.68 -1.61 1.51
N THR A 44 11.23 -0.80 2.46
CA THR A 44 9.82 -0.75 2.87
C THR A 44 8.94 -0.26 1.72
N ARG A 45 9.39 0.72 0.93
CA ARG A 45 8.64 1.20 -0.24
C ARG A 45 8.50 0.12 -1.32
N LEU A 46 9.53 -0.70 -1.56
CA LEU A 46 9.45 -1.82 -2.51
C LEU A 46 8.47 -2.90 -2.03
N LEU A 47 8.61 -3.32 -0.77
CA LEU A 47 7.75 -4.34 -0.15
C LEU A 47 6.28 -3.90 -0.08
N ILE A 48 6.02 -2.62 0.19
CA ILE A 48 4.66 -2.06 0.20
C ILE A 48 4.06 -2.11 -1.21
N SER A 49 4.83 -1.74 -2.25
CA SER A 49 4.32 -1.73 -3.63
C SER A 49 3.85 -3.10 -4.11
N GLU A 50 4.58 -4.18 -3.78
CA GLU A 50 4.17 -5.54 -4.14
C GLU A 50 2.91 -5.98 -3.39
N LYS A 51 2.85 -5.67 -2.09
CA LYS A 51 1.68 -5.97 -1.25
C LYS A 51 0.45 -5.21 -1.73
N GLU A 52 0.59 -3.94 -2.10
CA GLU A 52 -0.49 -3.11 -2.64
C GLU A 52 -1.07 -3.70 -3.93
N HIS A 53 -0.23 -4.17 -4.83
CA HIS A 53 -0.69 -4.80 -6.07
C HIS A 53 -1.53 -6.06 -5.79
N LEU A 54 -1.09 -6.90 -4.86
CA LEU A 54 -1.82 -8.10 -4.48
C LEU A 54 -3.16 -7.78 -3.79
N ILE A 55 -3.18 -6.77 -2.92
CA ILE A 55 -4.41 -6.28 -2.28
C ILE A 55 -5.38 -5.71 -3.31
N ALA A 56 -4.89 -4.95 -4.28
CA ALA A 56 -5.72 -4.39 -5.35
C ALA A 56 -6.41 -5.49 -6.17
N TYR A 57 -5.67 -6.55 -6.53
CA TYR A 57 -6.25 -7.69 -7.25
C TYR A 57 -7.32 -8.40 -6.41
N LYS A 58 -7.04 -8.66 -5.13
CA LYS A 58 -8.00 -9.29 -4.21
C LYS A 58 -9.28 -8.46 -4.07
N ASN A 59 -9.14 -7.15 -3.90
CA ASN A 59 -10.29 -6.25 -3.75
C ASN A 59 -11.13 -6.23 -5.03
N LYS A 60 -10.50 -6.14 -6.20
CA LYS A 60 -11.20 -6.21 -7.50
C LYS A 60 -11.97 -7.51 -7.66
N LEU A 61 -11.41 -8.64 -7.23
CA LEU A 61 -12.10 -9.93 -7.30
C LEU A 61 -13.30 -9.98 -6.32
N ASN A 62 -13.11 -9.47 -5.11
CA ASN A 62 -14.16 -9.40 -4.10
C ASN A 62 -15.34 -8.53 -4.58
N ASP A 63 -15.07 -7.38 -5.18
CA ASP A 63 -16.11 -6.49 -5.69
C ASP A 63 -16.92 -7.15 -6.81
N GLN A 64 -16.24 -7.85 -7.73
CA GLN A 64 -16.90 -8.62 -8.78
C GLN A 64 -17.77 -9.74 -8.20
N TYR A 65 -17.27 -10.45 -7.19
CA TYR A 65 -18.01 -11.52 -6.53
C TYR A 65 -19.26 -11.00 -5.82
N LEU A 66 -19.15 -9.90 -5.09
CA LEU A 66 -20.29 -9.25 -4.45
C LEU A 66 -21.30 -8.77 -5.50
N HIS A 67 -20.83 -8.18 -6.60
CA HIS A 67 -21.70 -7.75 -7.69
C HIS A 67 -22.47 -8.93 -8.30
N MET A 68 -21.79 -10.04 -8.59
CA MET A 68 -22.43 -11.24 -9.14
C MET A 68 -23.49 -11.81 -8.19
N GLN A 69 -23.21 -11.89 -6.89
CA GLN A 69 -24.19 -12.33 -5.90
C GLN A 69 -25.43 -11.41 -5.85
N LEU A 70 -25.22 -10.09 -5.88
CA LEU A 70 -26.32 -9.14 -5.90
C LEU A 70 -27.15 -9.28 -7.17
N GLU A 71 -26.51 -9.47 -8.32
CA GLU A 71 -27.20 -9.68 -9.60
C GLU A 71 -28.02 -10.97 -9.58
N GLU A 72 -27.46 -12.07 -9.07
CA GLU A 72 -28.15 -13.36 -8.95
C GLU A 72 -29.34 -13.29 -7.99
N ASN A 73 -29.16 -12.64 -6.83
CA ASN A 73 -30.25 -12.43 -5.87
C ASN A 73 -31.37 -11.57 -6.48
N ASN A 74 -31.03 -10.49 -7.19
CA ASN A 74 -32.01 -9.65 -7.87
C ASN A 74 -32.76 -10.41 -8.97
N LYS A 75 -32.05 -11.24 -9.76
CA LYS A 75 -32.67 -12.09 -10.78
C LYS A 75 -33.61 -13.12 -10.15
N THR A 76 -33.18 -13.79 -9.08
CA THR A 76 -33.98 -14.78 -8.37
C THR A 76 -35.24 -14.15 -7.78
N PHE A 77 -35.11 -12.98 -7.14
CA PHE A 77 -36.24 -12.23 -6.62
C PHE A 77 -37.21 -11.82 -7.74
N LYS A 78 -36.69 -11.26 -8.84
CA LYS A 78 -37.49 -10.89 -10.00
C LYS A 78 -38.22 -12.10 -10.59
N GLN A 79 -37.55 -13.24 -10.74
CA GLN A 79 -38.17 -14.49 -11.20
C GLN A 79 -39.29 -14.97 -10.26
N ALA A 80 -39.08 -14.90 -8.94
CA ALA A 80 -40.11 -15.27 -7.96
C ALA A 80 -41.35 -14.36 -8.05
N VAL A 81 -41.14 -13.05 -8.21
CA VAL A 81 -42.21 -12.07 -8.41
C VAL A 81 -42.94 -12.31 -9.73
N GLU A 82 -42.23 -12.50 -10.83
CA GLU A 82 -42.81 -12.79 -12.15
C GLU A 82 -43.60 -14.09 -12.17
N ALA A 83 -43.10 -15.16 -11.52
CA ALA A 83 -43.81 -16.42 -11.39
C ALA A 83 -45.14 -16.25 -10.64
N LYS A 84 -45.13 -15.48 -9.54
CA LYS A 84 -46.35 -15.18 -8.78
C LYS A 84 -47.31 -14.28 -9.56
N ALA A 85 -46.82 -13.27 -10.27
CA ALA A 85 -47.63 -12.41 -11.12
C ALA A 85 -48.31 -13.20 -12.26
N LYS A 86 -47.58 -14.13 -12.88
CA LYS A 86 -48.12 -15.05 -13.89
C LYS A 86 -49.22 -15.95 -13.32
N SER A 87 -49.07 -16.44 -12.09
CA SER A 87 -50.11 -17.22 -11.41
C SER A 87 -51.41 -16.43 -11.17
N PHE A 88 -51.30 -15.11 -11.01
CA PHE A 88 -52.45 -14.19 -10.91
C PHE A 88 -52.98 -13.71 -12.27
N GLY A 89 -52.48 -14.24 -13.39
CA GLY A 89 -52.93 -13.88 -14.74
C GLY A 89 -52.46 -12.50 -15.21
N MET A 90 -51.49 -11.88 -14.52
CA MET A 90 -50.94 -10.59 -14.93
C MET A 90 -50.06 -10.75 -16.18
N ARG A 91 -50.10 -9.77 -17.08
CA ARG A 91 -49.26 -9.73 -18.30
C ARG A 91 -48.07 -8.80 -18.08
N PRO A 92 -46.89 -9.12 -18.63
CA PRO A 92 -45.76 -8.20 -18.61
C PRO A 92 -46.14 -6.90 -19.35
N ILE A 93 -45.77 -5.76 -18.77
CA ILE A 93 -46.03 -4.43 -19.34
C ILE A 93 -45.18 -4.28 -20.61
N SER A 94 -45.81 -3.88 -21.72
CA SER A 94 -45.07 -3.56 -22.97
C SER A 94 -44.51 -2.14 -22.89
N LYS A 95 -43.36 -1.88 -23.53
CA LYS A 95 -42.63 -0.59 -23.46
C LYS A 95 -43.48 0.61 -23.90
N ASP A 96 -44.46 0.37 -24.75
CA ASP A 96 -45.49 1.28 -25.26
C ASP A 96 -46.48 1.76 -24.18
N GLN A 97 -46.46 1.16 -22.97
CA GLN A 97 -47.27 1.55 -21.82
C GLN A 97 -46.45 2.16 -20.67
N GLU A 98 -45.14 2.31 -20.82
CA GLU A 98 -44.23 2.78 -19.78
C GLU A 98 -44.09 4.32 -19.83
N ILE A 99 -44.75 5.03 -18.92
CA ILE A 99 -44.60 6.49 -18.78
C ILE A 99 -43.50 6.75 -17.76
N ILE A 100 -42.34 7.21 -18.24
CA ILE A 100 -41.22 7.61 -17.38
C ILE A 100 -41.52 9.01 -16.83
N ILE A 101 -41.77 9.10 -15.53
CA ILE A 101 -41.89 10.38 -14.84
C ILE A 101 -40.47 10.80 -14.44
N VAL A 102 -39.99 11.90 -15.03
CA VAL A 102 -38.72 12.53 -14.66
C VAL A 102 -39.05 13.65 -13.69
N GLU A 103 -38.56 13.57 -12.45
CA GLU A 103 -38.52 14.68 -11.49
C GLU A 103 -37.33 15.60 -11.76
#